data_AF-A0A2T2SHJ0-F1
#
_entry.id   AF-A0A2T2SHJ0-F1
#
_cell.length_a   1.000
_cell.length_b   1.000
_cell.length_c   1.000
_cell.angle_alpha   90.00
_cell.angle_beta   90.00
_cell.angle_gamma   90.00
#
_symmetry.space_group_name_H-M   'P 1'
#
loop_
_entity.id
_entity.type
_entity.pdbx_description
1 polymer ?
#
loop_
_entity_poly.entity_id
_entity_poly.type
_entity_poly.pdbx_seq_one_letter_code
_entity_poly.pdbx_strand_id
1 'polypeptide(L)' 'MGDNGPRFAEGDTPDIPDGTGLENVRARLRELHGADAALSFRTAEGGGLVAEVSLPFRPAAPDAELHTQARPQPVA' A
#
# COMPACT_ATOMS: atom_id res chain seq x y z
N MET A 1 -5.75 1.74 0.97
CA MET A 1 -5.58 2.55 2.20
C MET A 1 -6.09 3.95 1.91
N GLY A 2 -6.83 4.58 2.82
CA GLY A 2 -7.40 5.92 2.60
C GLY A 2 -6.99 6.90 3.69
N ASP A 3 -6.90 8.18 3.35
CA ASP A 3 -6.84 9.30 4.28
C ASP A 3 -8.07 10.22 4.13
N ASN A 4 -8.32 11.05 5.14
CA ASN A 4 -9.42 12.01 5.18
C ASN A 4 -8.91 13.45 5.00
N GLY A 5 -7.84 13.62 4.21
CA GLY A 5 -7.25 14.92 3.92
C GLY A 5 -8.17 15.86 3.15
N PRO A 6 -7.68 17.06 2.77
CA PRO A 6 -8.47 17.98 1.96
C PRO A 6 -8.82 17.36 0.60
N ARG A 7 -9.89 17.88 -0.01
CA ARG A 7 -10.32 17.44 -1.34
C ARG A 7 -9.37 18.02 -2.40
N PHE A 8 -8.94 17.18 -3.35
CA PHE A 8 -8.34 17.64 -4.61
C PHE A 8 -9.42 18.30 -5.48
N ALA A 9 -9.05 19.22 -6.38
CA ALA A 9 -10.03 19.85 -7.27
C ALA A 9 -10.67 18.79 -8.19
N GLU A 10 -11.90 19.05 -8.62
CA GLU A 10 -12.62 18.11 -9.48
C GLU A 10 -11.92 17.99 -10.84
N GLY A 11 -11.48 16.78 -11.21
CA GLY A 11 -10.68 16.52 -12.41
C GLY A 11 -9.17 16.53 -12.20
N ASP A 12 -8.67 16.89 -11.01
CA ASP A 12 -7.26 16.72 -10.70
C ASP A 12 -6.93 15.23 -10.52
N THR A 13 -5.93 14.77 -11.28
CA THR A 13 -5.19 13.58 -10.87
C THR A 13 -4.23 14.03 -9.77
N PRO A 14 -4.24 13.41 -8.58
CA PRO A 14 -3.31 13.79 -7.53
C PRO A 14 -1.88 13.56 -8.02
N ASP A 15 -1.19 14.65 -8.33
CA ASP A 15 0.25 14.63 -8.62
C ASP A 15 0.97 14.52 -7.28
N ILE A 16 1.13 13.28 -6.83
CA ILE A 16 1.82 12.97 -5.59
C ILE A 16 3.31 13.00 -5.90
N PRO A 17 4.07 14.01 -5.43
CA PRO A 17 5.50 14.04 -5.66
C PRO A 17 6.15 12.78 -5.09
N ASP A 18 7.11 12.24 -5.83
CA ASP A 18 7.87 11.07 -5.39
C ASP A 18 8.77 11.45 -4.20
N GLY A 19 8.21 11.30 -3.01
CA GLY A 19 8.97 11.29 -1.77
C GLY A 19 9.65 9.93 -1.57
N THR A 20 10.77 9.93 -0.84
CA THR A 20 11.58 8.72 -0.56
C THR A 20 10.75 7.55 -0.01
N GLY A 21 9.68 7.83 0.74
CA GLY A 21 8.77 6.80 1.25
C GLY A 21 8.04 6.04 0.14
N LEU A 22 7.54 6.73 -0.89
CA LEU A 22 6.83 6.10 -2.01
C LEU A 22 7.79 5.37 -2.95
N GLU A 23 8.98 5.93 -3.16
CA GLU A 23 10.04 5.26 -3.91
C GLU A 23 10.43 3.94 -3.25
N ASN A 24 10.59 3.93 -1.92
CA ASN A 24 10.87 2.70 -1.17
C ASN A 24 9.77 1.66 -1.35
N VAL A 25 8.50 2.06 -1.29
CA VAL A 25 7.37 1.15 -1.50
C VAL A 25 7.38 0.60 -2.93
N ARG A 26 7.55 1.46 -3.94
CA ARG A 26 7.60 1.03 -5.35
C ARG A 26 8.79 0.11 -5.64
N ALA A 27 9.96 0.42 -5.11
CA ALA A 27 11.15 -0.42 -5.20
C ALA A 27 10.87 -1.79 -4.56
N ARG A 28 10.30 -1.80 -3.35
CA ARG A 28 9.99 -3.03 -2.63
C ARG A 28 8.97 -3.91 -3.36
N LEU A 29 7.92 -3.31 -3.94
CA LEU A 29 6.95 -4.03 -4.75
C LEU A 29 7.60 -4.68 -5.97
N ARG A 30 8.47 -3.95 -6.68
CA ARG A 30 9.23 -4.47 -7.83
C ARG A 30 10.19 -5.58 -7.43
N GLU A 31 10.88 -5.48 -6.31
CA GLU A 31 11.78 -6.53 -5.81
C GLU A 31 11.04 -7.84 -5.52
N LEU A 32 9.85 -7.75 -4.90
CA LEU A 32 9.12 -8.94 -4.43
C LEU A 32 8.22 -9.56 -5.51
N HIS A 33 7.65 -8.72 -6.37
CA HIS A 33 6.59 -9.11 -7.30
C HIS A 33 6.84 -8.67 -8.75
N GLY A 34 7.97 -8.02 -9.03
CA GLY A 34 8.30 -7.58 -10.39
C GLY A 34 7.27 -6.60 -10.95
N ALA A 35 6.90 -6.80 -12.21
CA ALA A 35 5.91 -5.99 -12.92
C ALA A 35 4.45 -6.38 -12.57
N ASP A 36 4.24 -7.48 -11.84
CA ASP A 36 2.89 -7.97 -11.50
C ASP A 36 2.27 -7.25 -10.29
N ALA A 37 3.03 -6.39 -9.61
CA ALA A 37 2.54 -5.52 -8.56
C ALA A 37 2.53 -4.05 -8.99
N ALA A 38 1.53 -3.32 -8.51
CA ALA A 38 1.35 -1.91 -8.81
C ALA A 38 0.92 -1.13 -7.56
N LEU A 39 1.30 0.15 -7.53
CA LEU A 39 0.81 1.16 -6.58
C LEU A 39 0.19 2.30 -7.39
N SER A 40 -1.08 2.61 -7.13
CA SER A 40 -1.81 3.71 -7.76
C SER A 40 -2.50 4.57 -6.72
N PHE A 41 -2.94 5.77 -7.14
CA PHE A 41 -3.61 6.73 -6.27
C PHE A 41 -4.87 7.26 -6.93
N ARG A 42 -5.90 7.52 -6.12
CA ARG A 42 -7.13 8.18 -6.55
C ARG A 42 -7.67 9.06 -5.43
N THR A 43 -8.42 10.09 -5.80
CA THR A 43 -9.13 10.90 -4.80
C THR A 43 -10.24 10.08 -4.15
N ALA A 44 -10.38 10.19 -2.83
CA ALA A 44 -11.46 9.55 -2.08
C ALA A 44 -12.78 10.34 -2.23
N GLU A 45 -13.90 9.62 -2.26
CA GLU A 45 -15.22 10.24 -2.19
C GLU A 45 -15.39 10.90 -0.81
N GLY A 46 -15.50 12.22 -0.77
CA GLY A 46 -15.56 12.98 0.50
C GLY A 46 -14.32 13.82 0.80
N GLY A 47 -13.22 13.63 0.08
CA GLY A 47 -11.94 14.31 0.32
C GLY A 47 -10.85 13.33 0.76
N GLY A 48 -9.58 13.72 0.56
CA GLY A 48 -8.43 12.87 0.85
C GLY A 48 -8.02 11.96 -0.30
N LEU A 49 -7.05 11.08 -0.02
CA LEU A 49 -6.39 10.21 -0.98
C LEU A 49 -6.63 8.73 -0.66
N VAL A 50 -6.87 7.92 -1.69
CA VAL A 50 -6.80 6.47 -1.61
C VAL A 50 -5.54 5.99 -2.33
N ALA A 51 -4.69 5.28 -1.61
CA ALA A 51 -3.60 4.48 -2.17
C ALA A 51 -4.10 3.05 -2.40
N GLU A 52 -3.97 2.56 -3.63
CA GLU A 52 -4.36 1.22 -4.04
C GLU A 52 -3.13 0.41 -4.42
N VAL A 53 -2.99 -0.77 -3.83
CA VAL A 53 -1.90 -1.71 -4.09
C VAL A 53 -2.49 -2.98 -4.68
N SER A 54 -2.04 -3.33 -5.88
CA SER A 54 -2.39 -4.60 -6.54
C SER A 54 -1.21 -5.55 -6.40
N LEU A 55 -1.48 -6.78 -5.95
CA LEU A 55 -0.48 -7.82 -5.75
C LEU A 55 -0.92 -9.13 -6.43
N PRO A 56 0.00 -9.91 -7.01
CA PRO A 56 -0.33 -11.22 -7.53
C PRO A 56 -0.70 -12.15 -6.37
N PHE A 57 -1.86 -12.79 -6.47
CA PHE A 57 -2.29 -13.77 -5.49
C PHE A 57 -1.41 -15.03 -5.57
N ARG A 58 -0.77 -15.38 -4.46
CA ARG A 58 -0.03 -16.63 -4.32
C ARG A 58 -0.72 -17.49 -3.26
N PRO A 59 -1.27 -18.67 -3.62
CA PRO A 59 -1.86 -19.55 -2.62
C PRO A 59 -0.77 -19.96 -1.62
N ALA A 60 -1.16 -20.08 -0.35
CA ALA A 60 -0.27 -20.61 0.67
C ALA A 60 0.15 -22.03 0.26
N ALA A 61 1.44 -22.35 0.43
CA ALA A 61 1.87 -23.74 0.39
C ALA A 61 1.10 -24.51 1.49
N PRO A 62 0.74 -25.78 1.27
CA PRO A 62 -0.04 -26.56 2.23
C PRO A 62 0.58 -26.66 3.64
N ASP A 63 1.90 -26.41 3.76
CA ASP A 63 2.67 -26.38 5.02
C ASP A 63 3.16 -24.97 5.41
N ALA A 64 2.59 -23.90 4.84
CA ALA A 64 2.95 -22.55 5.26
C ALA A 64 2.48 -22.31 6.69
N GLU A 65 3.39 -22.44 7.66
CA GLU A 65 3.16 -22.03 9.04
C GLU A 65 2.69 -20.57 9.03
N LEU A 66 1.49 -20.34 9.55
CA LEU A 66 0.92 -19.01 9.68
C LEU A 66 1.87 -18.17 10.54
N HIS A 67 2.55 -17.19 9.95
CA HIS A 67 3.48 -16.32 10.67
C HIS A 67 2.68 -15.38 11.58
N THR A 68 2.25 -15.89 12.73
CA THR A 68 1.63 -15.08 13.77
C THR A 68 2.73 -14.31 14.48
N GLN A 69 2.89 -13.02 14.16
CA GLN A 69 3.71 -12.15 14.99
C GLN A 69 2.94 -11.88 16.29
N ALA A 70 3.12 -12.75 17.29
CA ALA A 70 2.74 -12.43 18.65
C ALA A 70 3.63 -11.26 19.12
N ARG A 71 3.03 -10.08 19.34
CA ARG A 71 3.73 -8.99 20.06
C ARG A 71 4.12 -9.55 21.43
N PRO A 72 5.40 -9.53 21.84
CA PRO A 72 5.73 -9.84 23.22
C PRO A 72 5.04 -8.81 24.12
N GLN A 73 4.15 -9.27 24.98
CA GLN A 73 3.54 -8.47 26.04
C GLN A 73 4.68 -8.08 27.00
N PRO A 74 4.88 -6.79 27.32
CA PRO A 74 5.84 -6.41 28.34
C PRO A 74 5.42 -7.01 29.68
N VAL A 75 6.31 -7.77 30.31
CA VAL A 75 6.18 -8.16 31.72
C VAL A 75 6.41 -6.91 32.58
N ALA A 76 5.49 -6.68 33.51
CA ALA A 76 5.51 -5.56 34.46
C ALA A 76 6.60 -5.70 35.52
#